data_AF-A0A957LUT3-F1
#
_entry.id   AF-A0A957LUT3-F1
#
_cell.length_a   1.000
_cell.length_b   1.000
_cell.length_c   1.000
_cell.angle_alpha   90.00
_cell.angle_beta   90.00
_cell.angle_gamma   90.00
#
_symmetry.space_group_name_H-M   'P 1'
#
loop_
_entity.id
_entity.type
_entity.pdbx_description
1 polymer ?
#
loop_
_entity_poly.entity_id
_entity_poly.type
_entity_poly.pdbx_seq_one_letter_code
_entity_poly.pdbx_strand_id
1 'polypeptide(L)'
;MSDLTQERIEIKLPHQITRRRFMLGLGSLVAATASTLGYARYAEPQLVRVDNVTLPLAGLPAALAGKRFAQISDIHVGAYFAAEGLAAAIERVNGLDVDFLMLTGDFATVREENRSRRAAARTAALQTLVEPLRRAQMPIYAITGNH
;
A
#
# COMPACT_ATOMS: atom_id res chain seq x y z
N MET A 1 -30.06 -64.27 35.93
CA MET A 1 -28.90 -63.63 36.57
C MET A 1 -27.66 -64.08 35.80
N SER A 2 -27.29 -63.38 34.73
CA SER A 2 -26.50 -62.15 34.71
C SER A 2 -25.05 -62.40 35.11
N ASP A 3 -24.15 -62.42 34.13
CA ASP A 3 -23.01 -61.52 34.24
C ASP A 3 -22.57 -61.08 32.83
N LEU A 4 -22.86 -59.81 32.55
CA LEU A 4 -22.52 -59.14 31.30
C LEU A 4 -21.06 -58.71 31.39
N THR A 5 -20.30 -59.15 30.40
CA THR A 5 -18.99 -58.65 29.96
C THR A 5 -18.75 -57.17 30.32
N GLN A 6 -17.83 -56.92 31.26
CA GLN A 6 -17.22 -55.61 31.43
C GLN A 6 -16.11 -55.43 30.40
N GLU A 7 -16.47 -54.88 29.25
CA GLU A 7 -15.53 -54.34 28.27
C GLU A 7 -14.91 -53.06 28.87
N ARG A 8 -13.65 -53.14 29.33
CA ARG A 8 -12.91 -51.99 29.84
C ARG A 8 -12.66 -51.00 28.69
N ILE A 9 -13.28 -49.84 28.76
CA ILE A 9 -12.99 -48.70 27.87
C ILE A 9 -11.57 -48.20 28.21
N GLU A 10 -10.60 -48.46 27.33
CA GLU A 10 -9.25 -47.90 27.42
C GLU A 10 -9.27 -46.43 26.98
N ILE A 11 -9.30 -45.52 27.96
CA ILE A 11 -9.21 -44.08 27.71
C ILE A 11 -7.77 -43.75 27.30
N LYS A 12 -7.52 -43.60 26.00
CA LYS A 12 -6.26 -43.01 25.49
C LYS A 12 -6.17 -41.55 25.94
N LEU A 13 -5.35 -41.30 26.96
CA LEU A 13 -5.02 -39.93 27.40
C LEU A 13 -4.44 -39.14 26.21
N PRO A 14 -4.84 -37.87 26.01
CA PRO A 14 -4.32 -37.06 24.92
C PRO A 14 -2.81 -36.92 25.04
N HIS A 15 -2.12 -37.07 23.91
CA HIS A 15 -0.67 -37.00 23.85
C HIS A 15 -0.18 -35.65 24.39
N GLN A 16 0.57 -35.65 25.50
CA GLN A 16 1.05 -34.41 26.11
C GLN A 16 2.03 -33.71 25.17
N ILE A 17 1.78 -32.44 24.88
CA ILE A 17 2.69 -31.63 24.04
C ILE A 17 4.01 -31.48 24.79
N THR A 18 5.10 -31.96 24.19
CA THR A 18 6.43 -31.80 24.77
C THR A 18 6.88 -30.33 24.67
N ARG A 19 7.68 -29.86 25.64
CA ARG A 19 8.23 -28.49 25.64
C ARG A 19 8.89 -28.13 24.31
N ARG A 20 9.62 -29.07 23.70
CA ARG A 20 10.23 -28.88 22.37
C ARG A 20 9.20 -28.60 21.29
N ARG A 21 8.11 -29.39 21.22
CA ARG A 21 7.04 -29.19 20.23
C ARG A 21 6.28 -27.89 20.48
N PHE A 22 6.06 -27.53 21.74
CA PHE A 22 5.48 -26.24 22.11
C PHE A 22 6.36 -25.07 21.66
N MET A 23 7.66 -25.09 21.99
CA MET A 23 8.59 -24.02 21.61
C MET A 23 8.78 -23.91 20.10
N LEU A 24 8.82 -25.03 19.37
CA LEU A 24 8.85 -25.02 17.91
C LEU A 24 7.55 -24.43 17.33
N GLY A 25 6.39 -24.78 17.90
CA GLY A 25 5.11 -24.21 17.50
C GLY A 25 5.04 -22.69 17.72
N LEU A 26 5.43 -22.23 18.91
CA LEU A 26 5.48 -20.80 19.23
C LEU A 26 6.47 -20.05 18.34
N GLY A 27 7.68 -20.60 18.15
CA GLY A 27 8.69 -20.02 17.26
C GLY A 27 8.20 -19.91 15.81
N SER A 28 7.50 -20.92 15.32
CA SER A 28 6.91 -20.93 13.97
C SER A 28 5.82 -19.87 13.82
N LEU A 29 4.96 -19.72 14.84
CA LEU A 29 3.91 -18.69 14.84
C LEU A 29 4.49 -17.28 14.83
N VAL A 30 5.51 -17.03 15.65
CA VAL A 30 6.22 -15.75 15.70
C VAL A 30 6.89 -15.46 14.35
N ALA A 31 7.60 -16.43 13.78
CA ALA A 31 8.25 -16.29 12.49
C ALA A 31 7.25 -16.02 11.36
N ALA A 32 6.13 -16.73 11.32
CA ALA A 32 5.08 -16.52 10.34
C ALA A 32 4.49 -15.11 10.47
N THR A 33 4.17 -14.67 11.69
CA THR A 33 3.63 -13.33 11.95
C THR A 33 4.60 -12.24 11.52
N ALA A 34 5.86 -12.34 11.93
CA ALA A 34 6.90 -11.40 11.57
C ALA A 34 7.11 -11.34 10.05
N SER A 35 7.09 -12.50 9.38
CA SER A 35 7.23 -12.59 7.92
C SER A 35 6.05 -11.93 7.20
N THR A 36 4.81 -12.18 7.64
CA THR A 36 3.61 -11.54 7.07
C THR A 36 3.64 -10.03 7.26
N LEU A 37 3.97 -9.55 8.46
CA LEU A 37 4.08 -8.11 8.72
C LEU A 37 5.21 -7.47 7.92
N GLY A 38 6.35 -8.15 7.80
CA GLY A 38 7.47 -7.71 6.98
C GLY A 38 7.09 -7.63 5.49
N TYR A 39 6.40 -8.65 4.97
CA TYR A 39 5.90 -8.65 3.60
C TYR A 39 4.93 -7.49 3.34
N ALA A 40 3.93 -7.33 4.18
CA ALA A 40 2.94 -6.25 4.05
C ALA A 40 3.57 -4.86 4.17
N ARG A 41 4.60 -4.71 5.01
CA ARG A 41 5.24 -3.41 5.23
C ARG A 41 6.23 -3.03 4.13
N TYR A 42 6.97 -4.00 3.59
CA TYR A 42 8.14 -3.73 2.75
C TYR A 42 8.03 -4.25 1.31
N ALA A 43 7.34 -5.37 1.08
CA ALA A 43 7.26 -6.00 -0.23
C ALA A 43 5.99 -5.59 -0.99
N GLU A 44 4.81 -5.76 -0.38
CA GLU A 44 3.52 -5.45 -1.03
C GLU A 44 3.46 -4.02 -1.59
N PRO A 45 3.89 -2.95 -0.88
CA PRO A 45 3.79 -1.58 -1.40
C PRO A 45 4.67 -1.32 -2.63
N GLN A 46 5.67 -2.18 -2.88
CA GLN A 46 6.54 -2.10 -4.04
C GLN A 46 5.93 -2.81 -5.27
N LEU A 47 4.90 -3.63 -5.09
CA LEU A 47 4.21 -4.37 -6.15
C LEU A 47 3.17 -3.50 -6.86
N VAL A 48 3.63 -2.41 -7.48
CA VAL A 48 2.77 -1.49 -8.23
C VAL A 48 2.21 -2.18 -9.48
N ARG A 49 0.89 -2.23 -9.57
CA ARG A 49 0.13 -2.73 -10.73
C ARG A 49 -0.41 -1.57 -11.54
N VAL A 50 -0.33 -1.68 -12.87
CA VAL A 50 -0.96 -0.71 -13.80
C VAL A 50 -2.27 -1.31 -14.27
N ASP A 51 -3.37 -0.66 -13.91
CA ASP A 51 -4.71 -1.03 -14.36
C ASP A 51 -5.17 -0.07 -15.46
N ASN A 52 -5.55 -0.63 -16.62
CA ASN A 52 -6.10 0.15 -17.72
C ASN A 52 -7.62 0.11 -17.63
N VAL A 53 -8.24 1.25 -17.31
CA VAL A 53 -9.69 1.38 -17.16
C VAL A 53 -10.22 2.29 -18.26
N THR A 54 -11.14 1.78 -19.08
CA THR A 54 -11.87 2.60 -20.05
C THR A 54 -13.02 3.32 -19.36
N LEU A 55 -13.04 4.65 -19.43
CA LEU A 55 -14.07 5.47 -18.80
C LEU A 55 -15.14 5.88 -19.83
N PRO A 56 -16.38 5.34 -19.77
CA PRO A 56 -17.46 5.78 -20.64
C PRO A 56 -18.04 7.10 -20.10
N LEU A 57 -17.59 8.22 -20.66
CA LEU A 57 -18.03 9.56 -20.25
C LEU A 57 -19.05 10.12 -21.24
N ALA A 58 -20.29 10.30 -20.79
CA ALA A 58 -21.33 10.98 -21.57
C ALA A 58 -20.98 12.47 -21.74
N GLY A 59 -21.10 12.97 -22.97
CA GLY A 59 -20.80 14.38 -23.27
C GLY A 59 -19.31 14.73 -23.24
N LEU A 60 -18.41 13.75 -23.31
CA LEU A 60 -16.97 14.01 -23.39
C LEU A 60 -16.67 14.86 -24.64
N PRO A 61 -15.98 16.01 -24.50
CA PRO A 61 -15.57 16.80 -25.65
C PRO A 61 -14.75 15.97 -26.65
N ALA A 62 -15.01 16.14 -27.95
CA ALA A 62 -14.35 15.36 -29.00
C ALA A 62 -12.81 15.43 -28.94
N ALA A 63 -12.24 16.55 -28.46
CA ALA A 63 -10.80 16.71 -28.26
C ALA A 63 -10.19 15.77 -27.21
N LEU A 64 -11.00 15.23 -26.29
CA LEU A 64 -10.60 14.29 -25.24
C LEU A 64 -10.95 12.83 -25.58
N ALA A 65 -11.69 12.60 -26.66
CA ALA A 65 -12.06 11.25 -27.06
C ALA A 65 -10.80 10.43 -27.45
N GLY A 66 -10.65 9.25 -26.85
CA GLY A 66 -9.49 8.38 -27.07
C GLY A 66 -8.21 8.83 -26.36
N LYS A 67 -8.24 9.93 -25.60
CA LYS A 67 -7.11 10.36 -24.77
C LYS A 67 -6.91 9.42 -23.59
N ARG A 68 -5.65 9.24 -23.21
CA ARG A 68 -5.22 8.39 -22.10
C ARG A 68 -4.55 9.25 -21.05
N PHE A 69 -4.83 8.98 -19.78
CA PHE A 69 -4.13 9.63 -18.69
C PHE A 69 -3.74 8.64 -17.62
N ALA A 70 -2.63 8.92 -16.95
CA ALA A 70 -2.28 8.27 -15.71
C ALA A 70 -2.82 9.08 -14.53
N GLN A 71 -3.21 8.42 -13.45
CA GLN A 71 -3.66 9.05 -12.21
C GLN A 71 -2.75 8.63 -11.06
N ILE A 72 -2.28 9.59 -10.29
CA ILE A 72 -1.60 9.38 -9.01
C ILE A 72 -2.36 10.18 -7.95
N SER A 73 -2.70 9.55 -6.83
CA SER A 73 -3.49 10.15 -5.76
C SER A 73 -2.85 9.87 -4.40
N ASP A 74 -3.28 10.62 -3.38
CA ASP A 74 -3.02 10.33 -1.96
C ASP A 74 -1.53 10.09 -1.66
N ILE A 75 -0.67 10.88 -2.29
CA ILE A 75 0.80 10.72 -2.20
C ILE A 75 1.25 10.81 -0.74
N HIS A 76 0.62 11.68 0.07
CA HIS A 76 0.88 11.84 1.50
C HIS A 76 2.38 11.82 1.86
N VAL A 77 3.18 12.57 1.10
CA VAL A 77 4.62 12.64 1.30
C VAL A 77 4.96 13.17 2.69
N GLY A 78 5.98 12.58 3.31
CA GLY A 78 6.36 12.85 4.70
C GLY A 78 6.05 11.66 5.61
N ALA A 79 4.80 11.53 6.07
CA ALA A 79 4.44 10.54 7.08
C ALA A 79 4.44 9.08 6.58
N TYR A 80 4.10 8.85 5.32
CA TYR A 80 3.81 7.49 4.82
C TYR A 80 4.52 7.14 3.52
N PHE A 81 4.82 8.13 2.68
CA PHE A 81 5.42 7.93 1.36
C PHE A 81 6.66 8.80 1.19
N ALA A 82 7.68 8.22 0.57
CA ALA A 82 8.94 8.90 0.29
C ALA A 82 8.97 9.40 -1.16
N ALA A 83 9.74 10.47 -1.43
CA ALA A 83 9.83 11.08 -2.76
C ALA A 83 10.35 10.10 -3.83
N GLU A 84 11.17 9.13 -3.42
CA GLU A 84 11.71 8.06 -4.27
C GLU A 84 10.59 7.18 -4.82
N GLY A 85 9.53 6.95 -4.04
CA GLY A 85 8.35 6.21 -4.48
C GLY A 85 7.63 6.95 -5.61
N LEU A 86 7.52 8.27 -5.52
CA LEU A 86 6.93 9.08 -6.60
C LEU A 86 7.83 9.04 -7.84
N ALA A 87 9.14 9.15 -7.68
CA ALA A 87 10.07 9.07 -8.80
C ALA A 87 9.91 7.73 -9.55
N ALA A 88 9.84 6.61 -8.84
CA ALA A 88 9.60 5.30 -9.45
C ALA A 88 8.23 5.21 -10.15
N ALA A 89 7.19 5.80 -9.57
CA ALA A 89 5.88 5.87 -10.20
C ALA A 89 5.90 6.71 -11.49
N ILE A 90 6.59 7.85 -11.49
CA ILE A 90 6.77 8.70 -12.68
C ILE A 90 7.53 7.96 -13.77
N GLU A 91 8.62 7.24 -13.45
CA GLU A 91 9.33 6.44 -14.46
C GLU A 91 8.44 5.35 -15.06
N ARG A 92 7.59 4.71 -14.25
CA ARG A 92 6.60 3.74 -14.74
C ARG A 92 5.61 4.41 -15.70
N VAL A 93 5.10 5.59 -15.33
CA VAL A 93 4.14 6.37 -16.14
C VAL A 93 4.77 6.87 -17.43
N ASN A 94 6.04 7.29 -17.42
CA ASN A 94 6.78 7.67 -18.63
C ASN A 94 6.87 6.51 -19.64
N GLY A 95 6.91 5.27 -19.16
CA GLY A 95 6.82 4.08 -20.01
C GLY A 95 5.41 3.74 -20.51
N LEU A 96 4.38 4.47 -20.08
CA LEU A 96 3.02 4.33 -20.56
C LEU A 96 2.74 5.37 -21.65
N ASP A 97 2.06 4.94 -22.70
CA ASP A 97 1.56 5.81 -23.76
C ASP A 97 0.33 6.59 -23.26
N VAL A 98 0.59 7.64 -22.46
CA VAL A 98 -0.44 8.54 -21.88
C VAL A 98 -0.22 9.98 -22.34
N ASP A 99 -1.31 10.71 -22.57
CA ASP A 99 -1.28 12.10 -23.03
C ASP A 99 -1.00 13.09 -21.88
N PHE A 100 -1.39 12.76 -20.65
CA PHE A 100 -1.18 13.61 -19.48
C PHE A 100 -1.22 12.83 -18.16
N LEU A 101 -0.63 13.42 -17.11
CA LEU A 101 -0.65 12.92 -15.75
C LEU A 101 -1.61 13.75 -14.90
N MET A 102 -2.51 13.09 -14.19
CA MET A 102 -3.41 13.70 -13.22
C MET A 102 -2.97 13.38 -11.79
N LEU A 103 -2.72 14.41 -10.99
CA LEU A 103 -2.45 14.31 -9.55
C LEU A 103 -3.72 14.70 -8.78
N THR A 104 -4.35 13.73 -8.12
CA THR A 104 -5.72 13.91 -7.60
C THR A 104 -5.82 13.98 -6.08
N GLY A 105 -5.01 14.84 -5.46
CA GLY A 105 -5.18 15.25 -4.07
C GLY A 105 -4.14 14.73 -3.09
N ASP A 106 -4.23 15.25 -1.86
CA ASP A 106 -3.57 14.76 -0.66
C ASP A 106 -2.05 14.51 -0.79
N PHE A 107 -1.34 15.53 -1.25
CA PHE A 107 0.08 15.41 -1.59
C PHE A 107 1.03 15.25 -0.39
N ALA A 108 0.71 15.84 0.76
CA ALA A 108 1.61 15.88 1.92
C ALA A 108 0.86 15.69 3.23
N THR A 109 1.41 14.82 4.09
CA THR A 109 0.92 14.57 5.45
C THR A 109 2.08 14.67 6.42
N VAL A 110 1.98 15.61 7.36
CA VAL A 110 3.01 15.86 8.38
C VAL A 110 2.43 15.70 9.77
N ARG A 111 3.17 15.04 10.65
CA ARG A 111 2.82 14.90 12.08
C ARG A 111 3.56 15.99 12.85
N GLU A 112 2.95 17.18 12.93
CA GLU A 112 3.48 18.31 13.68
C GLU A 112 2.37 18.93 14.54
N GLU A 113 2.52 18.81 15.85
CA GLU A 113 1.54 19.29 16.83
C GLU A 113 1.52 20.81 16.87
N ASN A 114 2.69 21.46 16.73
CA ASN A 114 2.79 22.90 16.74
C ASN A 114 2.26 23.49 15.43
N ARG A 115 1.12 24.18 15.50
CA ARG A 115 0.44 24.79 14.34
C ARG A 115 1.37 25.69 13.52
N SER A 116 2.24 26.45 14.18
CA SER A 116 3.15 27.40 13.53
C SER A 116 4.25 26.70 12.71
N ARG A 117 4.67 25.49 13.13
CA ARG A 117 5.69 24.70 12.41
C ARG A 117 5.10 23.79 11.34
N ARG A 118 3.82 23.44 11.46
CA ARG A 118 3.13 22.52 10.54
C ARG A 118 3.14 23.01 9.10
N ALA A 119 2.94 24.30 8.88
CA ALA A 119 2.99 24.88 7.54
C ALA A 119 4.39 24.73 6.92
N ALA A 120 5.44 25.06 7.68
CA ALA A 120 6.83 24.92 7.22
C ALA A 120 7.19 23.46 6.92
N ALA A 121 6.81 22.53 7.80
CA ALA A 121 7.02 21.09 7.60
C ALA A 121 6.31 20.59 6.33
N ARG A 122 5.08 21.06 6.08
CA ARG A 122 4.31 20.69 4.90
C ARG A 122 4.92 21.25 3.61
N THR A 123 5.36 22.51 3.62
CA THR A 123 6.09 23.10 2.50
C THR A 123 7.36 22.31 2.20
N ALA A 124 8.14 21.96 3.22
CA ALA A 124 9.34 21.14 3.04
C ALA A 124 9.01 19.77 2.44
N ALA A 125 7.92 19.12 2.91
CA ALA A 125 7.46 17.86 2.36
C ALA A 125 7.07 17.99 0.87
N LEU A 126 6.28 19.01 0.51
CA LEU A 126 5.88 19.27 -0.88
C LEU A 126 7.07 19.57 -1.80
N GLN A 127 8.10 20.26 -1.31
CA GLN A 127 9.32 20.53 -2.08
C GLN A 127 10.02 19.24 -2.54
N THR A 128 9.91 18.17 -1.77
CA THR A 128 10.50 16.87 -2.17
C THR A 128 9.83 16.26 -3.41
N LEU A 129 8.61 16.70 -3.76
CA LEU A 129 7.89 16.20 -4.94
C LEU A 129 8.37 16.86 -6.24
N VAL A 130 9.00 18.03 -6.16
CA VAL A 130 9.37 18.81 -7.35
C VAL A 130 10.30 18.01 -8.26
N GLU A 131 11.39 17.47 -7.73
CA GLU A 131 12.38 16.74 -8.54
C GLU A 131 11.82 15.47 -9.20
N PRO A 132 11.07 14.60 -8.50
CA PRO A 132 10.33 13.50 -9.14
C PRO A 132 9.40 13.97 -10.26
N LEU A 133 8.58 14.99 -10.01
CA LEU A 133 7.58 15.47 -10.97
C LEU A 133 8.23 16.10 -12.22
N ARG A 134 9.42 16.72 -12.09
CA ARG A 134 10.19 17.23 -13.23
C ARG A 134 10.63 16.16 -14.22
N ARG A 135 10.62 14.89 -13.83
CA ARG A 135 10.95 13.76 -14.73
C ARG A 135 9.79 13.33 -15.61
N ALA A 136 8.57 13.81 -15.35
CA ALA A 136 7.42 13.50 -16.17
C ALA A 136 7.62 14.02 -17.60
N GLN A 137 7.36 13.15 -18.58
CA GLN A 137 7.50 13.48 -20.01
C GLN A 137 6.21 14.01 -20.64
N MET A 138 5.18 14.23 -19.81
CA MET A 138 3.85 14.69 -20.21
C MET A 138 3.38 15.85 -19.32
N PRO A 139 2.39 16.65 -19.77
CA PRO A 139 1.77 17.67 -18.94
C PRO A 139 1.18 17.09 -17.65
N ILE A 140 1.39 17.80 -16.54
CA ILE A 140 0.86 17.44 -15.23
C ILE A 140 -0.28 18.39 -14.88
N TYR A 141 -1.44 17.82 -14.53
CA TYR A 141 -2.57 18.54 -13.97
C TYR A 141 -2.77 18.10 -12.53
N ALA A 142 -2.90 19.04 -11.60
CA ALA A 142 -3.04 18.75 -10.18
C ALA A 142 -4.28 19.42 -9.58
N ILE A 143 -4.98 18.70 -8.73
CA ILE A 143 -6.07 19.21 -7.90
C ILE A 143 -5.76 18.91 -6.42
N THR A 144 -6.13 19.82 -5.53
CA THR A 144 -5.95 19.62 -4.09
C THR A 144 -6.96 18.62 -3.54
N GLY A 145 -6.56 17.88 -2.50
CA GLY A 145 -7.48 17.01 -1.77
C GLY A 145 -8.09 17.74 -0.57
N ASN A 146 -8.57 16.94 0.39
CA ASN A 146 -9.21 17.42 1.62
C ASN A 146 -8.23 17.63 2.78
N HIS A 147 -6.97 17.21 2.63
CA HIS A 147 -5.93 17.40 3.65
C HIS A 147 -5.17 18.70 3.48
#